data_AF-A0A2N3I9H4-F1
#
_entry.id   AF-A0A2N3I9H4-F1
#
_cell.length_a   1.000
_cell.length_b   1.000
_cell.length_c   1.000
_cell.angle_alpha   90.00
_cell.angle_beta   90.00
_cell.angle_gamma   90.00
#
_symmetry.space_group_name_H-M   'P 1'
#
loop_
_entity.id
_entity.type
_entity.pdbx_description
1 polymer ?
#
loop_
_entity_poly.entity_id
_entity_poly.type
_entity_poly.pdbx_seq_one_letter_code
_entity_poly.pdbx_strand_id
1 'polypeptide(L)'
;MKKYSFNIKILLVSLLGFSFNTIQSFSQSRLMREYYDDEEKKLKQEYQVDLGDSGWEKNGYYKSFYPSSRLAVEGNFKMNIKNGWFREYYDTTFNRKNPIKSQVFYENGKKKGLMCVFNLTGDTLQKATFENDQIVGKVLTYHNNGKLLREGNFVEGLPEGVTKEYYENGKIFKELSFVKGQMHGISKTFYPSGNLQLEETYQNGLKEGLQKEFYDLPSSPIMLEYTMINNTKDGIEKLYSEQGKVIAENTYKSGILHGKVRKWDKETLQLIYEATYEKGYRIGKEIENYPDGKPYQIKNYSNFEQNKSVVVYARTGEMIFEGNYQNNLLNGLVKESKDGFRSEITYRMGKKDGNFSVYYPNSQLQSRGHYVNDLLNGNYEEYYENGRIKIKGTYRMGKKVGKWFLYDENGKETIEKF
;
A
#
# COMPACT_ATOMS: atom_id res chain seq x y z
N MET A 1 -12.11 50.89 -29.30
CA MET A 1 -11.77 49.45 -29.23
C MET A 1 -11.78 48.91 -30.65
N LYS A 2 -10.62 48.44 -31.15
CA LYS A 2 -10.36 48.20 -32.57
C LYS A 2 -11.32 47.14 -33.14
N LYS A 3 -12.12 47.54 -34.14
CA LYS A 3 -12.91 46.65 -35.00
C LYS A 3 -11.93 45.87 -35.89
N TYR A 4 -11.90 44.55 -35.74
CA TYR A 4 -11.23 43.66 -36.69
C TYR A 4 -12.15 43.45 -37.89
N SER A 5 -11.74 43.91 -39.07
CA SER A 5 -12.39 43.59 -40.34
C SER A 5 -11.81 42.28 -40.87
N PHE A 6 -12.63 41.22 -40.94
CA PHE A 6 -12.29 39.99 -41.67
C PHE A 6 -12.36 40.27 -43.18
N ASN A 7 -11.20 40.37 -43.83
CA ASN A 7 -11.12 40.40 -45.29
C ASN A 7 -11.03 38.96 -45.82
N ILE A 8 -12.15 38.42 -46.30
CA ILE A 8 -12.20 37.17 -47.04
C ILE A 8 -11.95 37.48 -48.52
N LYS A 9 -10.78 37.11 -49.06
CA LYS A 9 -10.53 37.21 -50.50
C LYS A 9 -11.08 36.00 -51.24
N ILE A 10 -11.76 36.28 -52.36
CA ILE A 10 -12.47 35.34 -53.22
C ILE A 10 -11.63 35.06 -54.46
N LEU A 11 -11.17 33.82 -54.68
CA LEU A 11 -10.55 33.44 -55.96
C LEU A 11 -11.62 32.75 -56.83
N LEU A 12 -12.00 33.39 -57.93
CA LEU A 12 -12.92 32.87 -58.95
C LEU A 12 -12.09 32.32 -60.13
N VAL A 13 -12.32 31.07 -60.51
CA VAL A 13 -11.82 30.52 -61.78
C VAL A 13 -13.02 30.17 -62.64
N SER A 14 -13.18 30.87 -63.75
CA SER A 14 -14.22 30.65 -64.77
C SER A 14 -13.66 29.85 -65.93
N LEU A 15 -14.35 28.77 -66.33
CA LEU A 15 -14.16 28.09 -67.61
C LEU A 15 -15.51 27.98 -68.30
N LEU A 16 -15.60 28.60 -69.48
CA LEU A 16 -16.77 28.66 -70.36
C LEU A 16 -16.87 27.38 -71.21
N GLY A 17 -18.08 26.86 -71.35
CA GLY A 17 -18.49 25.88 -72.35
C GLY A 17 -19.99 25.59 -72.28
N PHE A 18 -20.78 26.09 -73.23
CA PHE A 18 -22.19 25.74 -73.45
C PHE A 18 -22.28 24.27 -73.97
N SER A 19 -23.25 23.42 -73.61
CA SER A 19 -24.68 23.56 -73.90
C SER A 19 -25.58 22.45 -73.28
N PHE A 20 -26.86 22.82 -73.06
CA PHE A 20 -28.13 22.07 -72.85
C PHE A 20 -28.39 21.12 -71.64
N ASN A 21 -29.09 21.70 -70.65
CA ASN A 21 -30.21 21.23 -69.80
C ASN A 21 -30.35 19.73 -69.43
N THR A 22 -29.88 19.41 -68.23
CA THR A 22 -30.72 18.97 -67.10
C THR A 22 -30.40 19.89 -65.91
N ILE A 23 -31.39 20.40 -65.19
CA ILE A 23 -31.15 21.15 -63.94
C ILE A 23 -30.77 20.13 -62.86
N GLN A 24 -29.55 19.63 -62.93
CA GLN A 24 -28.81 19.33 -61.71
C GLN A 24 -28.36 20.69 -61.17
N SER A 25 -28.80 21.04 -59.97
CA SER A 25 -28.20 22.12 -59.21
C SER A 25 -26.71 21.82 -59.05
N PHE A 26 -25.87 22.37 -59.93
CA PHE A 26 -24.44 22.41 -59.73
C PHE A 26 -24.21 23.31 -58.53
N SER A 27 -24.08 22.72 -57.34
CA SER A 27 -23.44 23.43 -56.23
C SER A 27 -22.02 23.74 -56.67
N GLN A 28 -21.73 25.02 -56.90
CA GLN A 28 -20.38 25.45 -57.21
C GLN A 28 -19.57 25.42 -55.92
N SER A 29 -18.95 24.28 -55.65
CA SER A 29 -18.05 24.15 -54.50
C SER A 29 -16.92 25.17 -54.62
N ARG A 30 -16.67 25.86 -53.50
CA ARG A 30 -15.69 26.94 -53.41
C ARG A 30 -14.62 26.60 -52.39
N LEU A 31 -13.38 26.98 -52.71
CA LEU A 31 -12.27 26.88 -51.78
C LEU A 31 -12.11 28.16 -50.95
N MET A 32 -12.09 28.00 -49.63
CA MET A 32 -11.88 29.08 -48.67
C MET A 32 -10.52 28.91 -47.99
N ARG A 33 -9.82 30.02 -47.76
CA ARG A 33 -8.54 30.05 -47.06
C ARG A 33 -8.57 31.12 -45.98
N GLU A 34 -7.99 30.80 -44.84
CA GLU A 34 -7.76 31.73 -43.75
C GLU A 34 -6.29 31.68 -43.36
N TYR A 35 -5.76 32.82 -42.94
CA TYR A 35 -4.33 33.02 -42.66
C TYR A 35 -4.13 33.48 -41.22
N TYR A 36 -2.94 33.25 -40.67
CA TYR A 36 -2.55 33.72 -39.34
C TYR A 36 -2.13 35.19 -39.33
N ASP A 37 -1.73 35.71 -40.50
CA ASP A 37 -1.23 37.08 -40.69
C ASP A 37 -2.02 37.81 -41.79
N ASP A 38 -2.00 39.13 -41.71
CA ASP A 38 -2.68 40.02 -42.65
C ASP A 38 -2.00 40.05 -44.03
N GLU A 39 -0.75 39.59 -44.14
CA GLU A 39 0.01 39.53 -45.39
C GLU A 39 -0.31 38.26 -46.21
N GLU A 40 -1.22 37.40 -45.71
CA GLU A 40 -1.63 36.12 -46.32
C GLU A 40 -0.45 35.15 -46.57
N LYS A 41 0.60 35.21 -45.73
CA LYS A 41 1.83 34.38 -45.88
C LYS A 41 1.78 33.07 -45.11
N LYS A 42 1.07 33.00 -43.98
CA LYS A 42 0.97 31.79 -43.14
C LYS A 42 -0.46 31.27 -43.16
N LEU A 43 -0.70 30.28 -44.00
CA LEU A 43 -1.99 29.62 -44.10
C LEU A 43 -2.35 28.97 -42.76
N LYS A 44 -3.56 29.26 -42.25
CA LYS A 44 -4.10 28.70 -41.02
C LYS A 44 -5.01 27.51 -41.32
N GLN A 45 -5.91 27.67 -42.28
CA GLN A 45 -6.79 26.60 -42.73
C GLN A 45 -7.25 26.83 -44.16
N GLU A 46 -7.57 25.73 -44.82
CA GLU A 46 -8.10 25.65 -46.18
C GLU A 46 -9.25 24.64 -46.19
N TYR A 47 -10.40 25.00 -46.73
CA TYR A 47 -11.58 24.13 -46.71
C TYR A 47 -12.55 24.39 -47.86
N GLN A 48 -13.20 23.33 -48.33
CA GLN A 48 -14.26 23.42 -49.32
C GLN A 48 -15.59 23.81 -48.66
N VAL A 49 -16.32 24.71 -49.30
CA VAL A 49 -17.67 25.09 -48.94
C VAL A 49 -18.62 24.96 -50.13
N ASP A 50 -19.86 24.60 -49.83
CA ASP A 50 -20.99 24.66 -50.75
C ASP A 50 -22.00 25.69 -50.24
N LEU A 51 -22.84 26.23 -51.13
CA LEU A 51 -23.94 27.10 -50.73
C LEU A 51 -25.10 26.22 -50.23
N GLY A 52 -25.31 26.21 -48.92
CA GLY A 52 -26.46 25.57 -48.27
C GLY A 52 -27.56 26.57 -47.89
N ASP A 53 -28.62 26.07 -47.27
CA ASP A 53 -29.80 26.86 -46.89
C ASP A 53 -29.49 27.96 -45.85
N SER A 54 -28.44 27.74 -45.04
CA SER A 54 -28.00 28.68 -44.00
C SER A 54 -26.77 29.52 -44.40
N GLY A 55 -26.40 29.49 -45.69
CA GLY A 55 -25.21 30.17 -46.23
C GLY A 55 -24.10 29.20 -46.63
N TRP A 56 -22.85 29.66 -46.60
CA TRP A 56 -21.71 28.81 -46.98
C TRP A 56 -21.43 27.76 -45.90
N GLU A 57 -21.50 26.49 -46.28
CA GLU A 57 -21.30 25.36 -45.38
C GLU A 57 -20.08 24.55 -45.80
N LYS A 58 -19.26 24.12 -44.83
CA LYS A 58 -18.15 23.21 -45.10
C LYS A 58 -18.69 21.89 -45.66
N ASN A 59 -18.32 21.59 -46.89
CA ASN A 59 -18.73 20.38 -47.60
C ASN A 59 -17.59 19.96 -48.53
N GLY A 60 -16.95 18.83 -48.22
CA GLY A 60 -15.72 18.38 -48.87
C GLY A 60 -14.49 18.46 -47.97
N TYR A 61 -13.31 18.62 -48.55
CA TYR A 61 -12.05 18.50 -47.80
C TYR A 61 -11.79 19.71 -46.88
N TYR A 62 -11.07 19.45 -45.80
CA TYR A 62 -10.61 20.42 -44.83
C TYR A 62 -9.15 20.13 -44.47
N LYS A 63 -8.35 21.20 -44.37
CA LYS A 63 -6.98 21.17 -43.85
C LYS A 63 -6.76 22.34 -42.91
N SER A 64 -6.03 22.12 -41.82
CA SER A 64 -5.45 23.19 -41.00
C SER A 64 -3.96 22.97 -40.82
N PHE A 65 -3.26 24.06 -40.54
CA PHE A 65 -1.80 24.09 -40.48
C PHE A 65 -1.35 24.72 -39.17
N TYR A 66 -0.20 24.31 -38.68
CA TYR A 66 0.47 24.94 -37.55
C TYR A 66 1.05 26.32 -37.96
N PRO A 67 1.39 27.20 -37.00
CA PRO A 67 2.12 28.43 -37.30
C PRO A 67 3.48 28.22 -38.00
N SER A 68 4.03 27.01 -37.91
CA SER A 68 5.21 26.52 -38.63
C SER A 68 4.94 26.21 -40.12
N SER A 69 3.71 26.38 -40.58
CA SER A 69 3.19 26.01 -41.91
C SER A 69 3.14 24.50 -42.21
N ARG A 70 3.40 23.64 -41.22
CA ARG A 70 3.22 22.18 -41.35
C ARG A 70 1.75 21.79 -41.20
N LEU A 71 1.32 20.75 -41.92
CA LEU A 71 -0.05 20.23 -41.84
C LEU A 71 -0.35 19.79 -40.39
N ALA A 72 -1.46 20.26 -39.83
CA ALA A 72 -1.88 19.96 -38.46
C ALA A 72 -3.04 18.96 -38.45
N VAL A 73 -4.05 19.19 -39.28
CA VAL A 73 -5.22 18.32 -39.42
C VAL A 73 -5.64 18.27 -40.87
N GLU A 74 -6.06 17.11 -41.34
CA GLU A 74 -6.86 16.98 -42.56
C GLU A 74 -8.14 16.18 -42.26
N GLY A 75 -9.19 16.42 -43.04
CA GLY A 75 -10.40 15.60 -42.98
C GLY A 75 -11.47 16.03 -43.97
N ASN A 76 -12.69 15.56 -43.76
CA ASN A 76 -13.83 15.86 -44.62
C ASN A 76 -15.03 16.32 -43.81
N PHE A 77 -15.73 17.32 -44.33
CA PHE A 77 -17.00 17.79 -43.79
C PHE A 77 -18.13 17.47 -44.74
N LYS A 78 -19.32 17.24 -44.21
CA LYS A 78 -20.58 17.21 -44.93
C LYS A 78 -21.56 18.12 -44.19
N MET A 79 -22.00 19.20 -44.82
CA MET A 79 -22.91 20.19 -44.23
C MET A 79 -22.44 20.68 -42.85
N ASN A 80 -21.21 21.20 -42.76
CA ASN A 80 -20.56 21.65 -41.51
C ASN A 80 -20.29 20.56 -40.45
N ILE A 81 -20.64 19.31 -40.71
CA ILE A 81 -20.47 18.19 -39.78
C ILE A 81 -19.27 17.34 -40.22
N LYS A 82 -18.42 16.92 -39.27
CA LYS A 82 -17.31 16.00 -39.57
C LYS A 82 -17.85 14.69 -40.14
N ASN A 83 -17.39 14.29 -41.32
CA ASN A 83 -17.86 13.08 -41.97
C ASN A 83 -16.75 12.48 -42.84
N GLY A 84 -16.29 11.27 -42.49
CA GLY A 84 -15.12 10.62 -43.07
C GLY A 84 -13.91 10.64 -42.14
N TRP A 85 -12.74 10.32 -42.69
CA TRP A 85 -11.49 10.31 -41.95
C TRP A 85 -11.03 11.73 -41.60
N PHE A 86 -10.59 11.88 -40.35
CA PHE A 86 -9.77 12.99 -39.87
C PHE A 86 -8.43 12.43 -39.42
N ARG A 87 -7.35 13.09 -39.82
CA ARG A 87 -5.98 12.77 -39.37
C ARG A 87 -5.38 14.00 -38.73
N GLU A 88 -4.80 13.82 -37.55
CA GLU A 88 -3.98 14.82 -36.88
C GLU A 88 -2.51 14.48 -37.10
N TYR A 89 -1.65 15.47 -37.21
CA TYR A 89 -0.22 15.31 -37.49
C TYR A 89 0.64 15.94 -36.40
N TYR A 90 1.87 15.49 -36.25
CA TYR A 90 2.84 16.14 -35.37
C TYR A 90 3.46 17.38 -36.01
N ASP A 91 3.65 18.43 -35.20
CA ASP A 91 4.41 19.62 -35.59
C ASP A 91 5.93 19.37 -35.50
N THR A 92 6.48 18.53 -36.39
CA THR A 92 7.89 18.10 -36.32
C THR A 92 8.60 18.16 -37.68
N THR A 93 9.92 18.33 -37.65
CA THR A 93 10.80 18.20 -38.83
C THR A 93 11.39 16.79 -38.94
N PHE A 94 11.06 15.94 -37.96
CA PHE A 94 11.48 14.55 -37.91
C PHE A 94 10.87 13.75 -39.07
N ASN A 95 11.75 13.26 -39.95
CA ASN A 95 11.43 12.50 -41.15
C ASN A 95 10.65 13.33 -42.20
N ARG A 96 11.07 13.32 -43.48
CA ARG A 96 10.50 14.20 -44.53
C ARG A 96 9.00 13.95 -44.86
N LYS A 97 8.32 13.05 -44.13
CA LYS A 97 6.90 12.74 -44.23
C LYS A 97 6.17 13.33 -43.02
N ASN A 98 4.98 13.92 -43.23
CA ASN A 98 4.14 14.41 -42.13
C ASN A 98 3.70 13.22 -41.23
N PRO A 99 4.25 13.07 -40.01
CA PRO A 99 3.93 11.91 -39.19
C PRO A 99 2.54 12.09 -38.58
N ILE A 100 1.68 11.10 -38.80
CA ILE A 100 0.30 11.09 -38.27
C ILE A 100 0.37 10.84 -36.76
N LYS A 101 -0.30 11.68 -35.99
CA LYS A 101 -0.49 11.54 -34.53
C LYS A 101 -1.72 10.70 -34.22
N SER A 102 -2.82 10.95 -34.91
CA SER A 102 -4.06 10.18 -34.73
C SER A 102 -4.86 10.09 -36.02
N GLN A 103 -5.65 9.03 -36.17
CA GLN A 103 -6.56 8.85 -37.28
C GLN A 103 -7.93 8.43 -36.74
N VAL A 104 -8.95 9.22 -37.05
CA VAL A 104 -10.31 9.07 -36.53
C VAL A 104 -11.35 9.15 -37.63
N PHE A 105 -12.26 8.19 -37.73
CA PHE A 105 -13.39 8.24 -38.66
C PHE A 105 -14.64 8.80 -37.98
N TYR A 106 -15.32 9.71 -38.67
CA TYR A 106 -16.58 10.30 -38.23
C TYR A 106 -17.71 9.92 -39.18
N GLU A 107 -18.88 9.59 -38.64
CA GLU A 107 -20.12 9.46 -39.38
C GLU A 107 -21.15 10.39 -38.74
N ASN A 108 -21.69 11.34 -39.51
CA ASN A 108 -22.64 12.34 -39.01
C ASN A 108 -22.16 13.06 -37.74
N GLY A 109 -20.87 13.39 -37.67
CA GLY A 109 -20.27 14.17 -36.58
C GLY A 109 -19.83 13.34 -35.38
N LYS A 110 -20.16 12.05 -35.33
CA LYS A 110 -19.81 11.13 -34.25
C LYS A 110 -18.70 10.17 -34.67
N LYS A 111 -17.82 9.80 -33.75
CA LYS A 111 -16.76 8.80 -34.01
C LYS A 111 -17.37 7.43 -34.27
N LYS A 112 -16.88 6.75 -35.31
CA LYS A 112 -17.35 5.40 -35.69
C LYS A 112 -16.24 4.54 -36.31
N GLY A 113 -16.10 3.31 -35.86
CA GLY A 113 -15.12 2.34 -36.37
C GLY A 113 -13.77 2.38 -35.65
N LEU A 114 -12.73 1.81 -36.28
CA LEU A 114 -11.40 1.67 -35.69
C LEU A 114 -10.62 2.99 -35.74
N MET A 115 -10.10 3.37 -34.57
CA MET A 115 -9.29 4.57 -34.35
C MET A 115 -7.89 4.17 -33.92
N CYS A 116 -6.90 4.92 -34.41
CA CYS A 116 -5.49 4.69 -34.10
C CYS A 116 -4.81 5.96 -33.61
N VAL A 117 -3.92 5.82 -32.64
CA VAL A 117 -2.95 6.84 -32.21
C VAL A 117 -1.57 6.29 -32.47
N PHE A 118 -0.65 7.12 -32.96
CA PHE A 118 0.70 6.72 -33.34
C PHE A 118 1.74 7.59 -32.65
N ASN A 119 2.97 7.10 -32.55
CA ASN A 119 4.13 7.87 -32.11
C ASN A 119 4.78 8.64 -33.29
N LEU A 120 5.88 9.35 -33.04
CA LEU A 120 6.62 10.11 -34.06
C LEU A 120 7.23 9.25 -35.18
N THR A 121 7.54 7.98 -34.91
CA THR A 121 8.09 7.04 -35.89
C THR A 121 7.01 6.33 -36.72
N GLY A 122 5.74 6.46 -36.33
CA GLY A 122 4.58 5.86 -36.98
C GLY A 122 4.11 4.54 -36.36
N ASP A 123 4.74 4.09 -35.27
CA ASP A 123 4.30 2.90 -34.54
C ASP A 123 3.00 3.21 -33.80
N THR A 124 2.11 2.22 -33.74
CA THR A 124 0.80 2.39 -33.09
C THR A 124 0.95 2.42 -31.58
N LEU A 125 0.47 3.47 -30.92
CA LEU A 125 0.39 3.61 -29.47
C LEU A 125 -0.95 3.12 -28.91
N GLN A 126 -2.04 3.26 -29.67
CA GLN A 126 -3.38 2.88 -29.23
C GLN A 126 -4.26 2.47 -30.41
N LYS A 127 -5.12 1.48 -30.18
CA LYS A 127 -6.25 1.09 -31.04
C LYS A 127 -7.53 1.01 -30.22
N ALA A 128 -8.60 1.61 -30.70
CA ALA A 128 -9.92 1.53 -30.06
C ALA A 128 -11.02 1.61 -31.13
N THR A 129 -12.11 0.87 -30.93
CA THR A 129 -13.29 0.98 -31.79
C THR A 129 -14.30 1.90 -31.13
N PHE A 130 -14.89 2.81 -31.91
CA PHE A 130 -15.94 3.71 -31.44
C PHE A 130 -17.25 3.40 -32.15
N GLU A 131 -18.36 3.56 -31.44
CA GLU A 131 -19.72 3.61 -31.99
C GLU A 131 -20.44 4.78 -31.32
N ASN A 132 -20.91 5.75 -32.12
CA ASN A 132 -21.59 6.95 -31.62
C ASN A 132 -20.83 7.68 -30.48
N ASP A 133 -19.54 7.95 -30.68
CA ASP A 133 -18.62 8.57 -29.70
C ASP A 133 -18.29 7.74 -28.45
N GLN A 134 -18.90 6.56 -28.27
CA GLN A 134 -18.58 5.64 -27.18
C GLN A 134 -17.56 4.60 -27.62
N ILE A 135 -16.63 4.25 -26.72
CA ILE A 135 -15.70 3.15 -26.96
C ILE A 135 -16.46 1.83 -26.83
N VAL A 136 -16.28 0.94 -27.80
CA VAL A 136 -16.89 -0.39 -27.82
C VAL A 136 -15.85 -1.44 -28.17
N GLY A 137 -15.96 -2.60 -27.53
CA GLY A 137 -15.10 -3.75 -27.81
C GLY A 137 -13.68 -3.57 -27.29
N LYS A 138 -12.73 -4.19 -27.99
CA LYS A 138 -11.33 -4.29 -27.55
C LYS A 138 -10.58 -2.97 -27.74
N VAL A 139 -9.93 -2.51 -26.67
CA VAL A 139 -8.95 -1.43 -26.66
C VAL A 139 -7.57 -2.03 -26.45
N LEU A 140 -6.61 -1.60 -27.26
CA LEU A 140 -5.20 -2.00 -27.18
C LEU A 140 -4.34 -0.76 -27.01
N THR A 141 -3.37 -0.80 -26.11
CA THR A 141 -2.30 0.19 -26.03
C THR A 141 -0.95 -0.51 -26.08
N TYR A 142 0.05 0.18 -26.60
CA TYR A 142 1.38 -0.38 -26.85
C TYR A 142 2.46 0.46 -26.15
N HIS A 143 3.53 -0.21 -25.76
CA HIS A 143 4.78 0.39 -25.33
C HIS A 143 5.45 1.12 -26.51
N ASN A 144 6.40 2.02 -26.22
CA ASN A 144 7.16 2.72 -27.26
C ASN A 144 7.99 1.77 -28.14
N ASN A 145 8.30 0.56 -27.65
CA ASN A 145 8.98 -0.49 -28.42
C ASN A 145 8.02 -1.32 -29.31
N GLY A 146 6.74 -0.95 -29.40
CA GLY A 146 5.72 -1.60 -30.21
C GLY A 146 5.09 -2.85 -29.59
N LYS A 147 5.54 -3.31 -28.42
CA LYS A 147 4.93 -4.44 -27.72
C LYS A 147 3.65 -4.03 -27.00
N LEU A 148 2.73 -4.98 -26.81
CA LEU A 148 1.45 -4.72 -26.13
C LEU A 148 1.72 -4.28 -24.68
N LEU A 149 1.09 -3.17 -24.27
CA LEU A 149 1.14 -2.62 -22.92
C LEU A 149 -0.13 -2.98 -22.15
N ARG A 150 -1.30 -2.81 -22.77
CA ARG A 150 -2.60 -3.12 -22.15
C ARG A 150 -3.59 -3.59 -23.22
N GLU A 151 -4.43 -4.54 -22.84
CA GLU A 151 -5.66 -4.86 -23.57
C GLU A 151 -6.85 -4.94 -22.62
N GLY A 152 -8.01 -4.47 -23.05
CA GLY A 152 -9.24 -4.57 -22.27
C GLY A 152 -10.46 -4.43 -23.18
N ASN A 153 -11.61 -4.88 -22.69
CA ASN A 153 -12.87 -4.78 -23.41
C ASN A 153 -13.77 -3.71 -22.79
N PHE A 154 -14.53 -3.01 -23.62
CA PHE A 154 -15.42 -1.94 -23.22
C PHE A 154 -16.84 -2.18 -23.75
N VAL A 155 -17.83 -2.00 -22.88
CA VAL A 155 -19.25 -2.05 -23.22
C VAL A 155 -19.87 -0.73 -22.76
N GLU A 156 -20.55 -0.01 -23.66
CA GLU A 156 -21.14 1.31 -23.38
C GLU A 156 -20.14 2.33 -22.81
N GLY A 157 -18.88 2.27 -23.27
CA GLY A 157 -17.81 3.13 -22.78
C GLY A 157 -17.23 2.76 -21.41
N LEU A 158 -17.71 1.69 -20.77
CA LEU A 158 -17.22 1.20 -19.47
C LEU A 158 -16.37 -0.07 -19.63
N PRO A 159 -15.30 -0.24 -18.85
CA PRO A 159 -14.55 -1.50 -18.80
C PRO A 159 -15.44 -2.69 -18.42
N GLU A 160 -15.32 -3.79 -19.15
CA GLU A 160 -16.11 -5.01 -18.95
C GLU A 160 -15.23 -6.26 -19.14
N GLY A 161 -15.28 -7.18 -18.20
CA GLY A 161 -14.47 -8.39 -18.20
C GLY A 161 -13.02 -8.15 -17.76
N VAL A 162 -12.10 -8.99 -18.23
CA VAL A 162 -10.69 -8.95 -17.82
C VAL A 162 -9.90 -7.97 -18.68
N THR A 163 -9.28 -6.99 -18.03
CA THR A 163 -8.25 -6.12 -18.62
C THR A 163 -6.87 -6.64 -18.24
N LYS A 164 -5.97 -6.78 -19.20
CA LYS A 164 -4.60 -7.26 -19.01
C LYS A 164 -3.59 -6.16 -19.25
N GLU A 165 -2.57 -6.10 -18.42
CA GLU A 165 -1.39 -5.24 -18.59
C GLU A 165 -0.14 -6.11 -18.69
N TYR A 166 0.84 -5.64 -19.45
CA TYR A 166 2.04 -6.40 -19.78
C TYR A 166 3.31 -5.59 -19.51
N TYR A 167 4.32 -6.27 -19.01
CA TYR A 167 5.68 -5.78 -18.97
C TYR A 167 6.25 -5.58 -20.39
N GLU A 168 7.30 -4.78 -20.51
CA GLU A 168 8.01 -4.60 -21.80
C GLU A 168 8.65 -5.89 -22.33
N ASN A 169 8.86 -6.90 -21.49
CA ASN A 169 9.32 -8.21 -21.93
C ASN A 169 8.18 -9.06 -22.55
N GLY A 170 6.92 -8.61 -22.48
CA GLY A 170 5.73 -9.27 -23.01
C GLY A 170 5.02 -10.19 -22.02
N LYS A 171 5.56 -10.41 -20.81
CA LYS A 171 4.86 -11.15 -19.75
C LYS A 171 3.75 -10.31 -19.15
N ILE A 172 2.70 -10.98 -18.65
CA ILE A 172 1.60 -10.31 -17.96
C ILE A 172 2.13 -9.67 -16.68
N PHE A 173 1.77 -8.41 -16.46
CA PHE A 173 1.99 -7.66 -15.23
C PHE A 173 0.74 -7.71 -14.35
N LYS A 174 -0.45 -7.52 -14.94
CA LYS A 174 -1.71 -7.44 -14.20
C LYS A 174 -2.88 -7.99 -14.99
N GLU A 175 -3.80 -8.63 -14.29
CA GLU A 175 -5.15 -8.97 -14.78
C GLU A 175 -6.18 -8.34 -13.85
N LEU A 176 -7.04 -7.47 -14.36
CA LEU A 176 -8.04 -6.72 -13.60
C LEU A 176 -9.43 -7.12 -14.08
N SER A 177 -10.31 -7.56 -13.18
CA SER A 177 -11.67 -7.98 -13.52
C SER A 177 -12.67 -6.86 -13.26
N PHE A 178 -13.46 -6.51 -14.27
CA PHE A 178 -14.46 -5.45 -14.21
C PHE A 178 -15.86 -5.96 -14.58
N VAL A 179 -16.88 -5.39 -13.94
CA VAL A 179 -18.29 -5.48 -14.32
C VAL A 179 -18.86 -4.07 -14.29
N LYS A 180 -19.40 -3.59 -15.42
CA LYS A 180 -19.95 -2.23 -15.56
C LYS A 180 -19.00 -1.13 -15.08
N GLY A 181 -17.72 -1.27 -15.39
CA GLY A 181 -16.67 -0.31 -15.03
C GLY A 181 -16.20 -0.35 -13.58
N GLN A 182 -16.75 -1.22 -12.73
CA GLN A 182 -16.30 -1.41 -11.34
C GLN A 182 -15.49 -2.70 -11.20
N MET A 183 -14.45 -2.68 -10.36
CA MET A 183 -13.69 -3.91 -10.07
C MET A 183 -14.60 -4.95 -9.40
N HIS A 184 -14.63 -6.15 -9.95
CA HIS A 184 -15.50 -7.22 -9.48
C HIS A 184 -14.89 -8.59 -9.81
N GLY A 185 -14.86 -9.49 -8.85
CA GLY A 185 -14.18 -10.78 -8.95
C GLY A 185 -12.67 -10.68 -8.67
N ILE A 186 -11.92 -11.63 -9.20
CA ILE A 186 -10.50 -11.80 -8.90
C ILE A 186 -9.65 -10.91 -9.83
N SER A 187 -8.73 -10.15 -9.24
CA SER A 187 -7.66 -9.45 -9.93
C SER A 187 -6.31 -10.02 -9.51
N LYS A 188 -5.36 -10.09 -10.44
CA LYS A 188 -4.06 -10.71 -10.24
C LYS A 188 -2.93 -9.75 -10.62
N THR A 189 -1.84 -9.79 -9.86
CA THR A 189 -0.58 -9.14 -10.20
C THR A 189 0.51 -10.21 -10.25
N PHE A 190 1.44 -10.07 -11.19
CA PHE A 190 2.50 -11.05 -11.43
C PHE A 190 3.87 -10.38 -11.31
N TYR A 191 4.86 -11.13 -10.87
CA TYR A 191 6.27 -10.71 -10.88
C TYR A 191 6.82 -10.64 -12.32
N PRO A 192 7.94 -9.92 -12.56
CA PRO A 192 8.63 -9.95 -13.86
C PRO A 192 9.12 -11.35 -14.29
N SER A 193 9.29 -12.26 -13.33
CA SER A 193 9.55 -13.69 -13.57
C SER A 193 8.37 -14.39 -14.27
N GLY A 194 7.15 -13.87 -14.12
CA GLY A 194 5.88 -14.46 -14.55
C GLY A 194 5.14 -15.22 -13.45
N ASN A 195 5.73 -15.36 -12.26
CA ASN A 195 5.08 -16.00 -11.12
C ASN A 195 3.97 -15.11 -10.55
N LEU A 196 2.93 -15.70 -9.97
CA LEU A 196 1.84 -14.96 -9.35
C LEU A 196 2.39 -14.24 -8.12
N GLN A 197 2.08 -12.95 -7.97
CA GLN A 197 2.51 -12.13 -6.83
C GLN A 197 1.37 -11.89 -5.85
N LEU A 198 0.20 -11.55 -6.38
CA LEU A 198 -0.93 -11.08 -5.59
C LEU A 198 -2.23 -11.49 -6.29
N GLU A 199 -3.16 -12.04 -5.51
CA GLU A 199 -4.54 -12.33 -5.89
C GLU A 199 -5.47 -11.55 -4.97
N GLU A 200 -6.24 -10.63 -5.55
CA GLU A 200 -7.18 -9.78 -4.84
C GLU A 200 -8.61 -10.05 -5.27
N THR A 201 -9.51 -10.19 -4.32
CA THR A 201 -10.94 -10.37 -4.59
C THR A 201 -11.66 -9.04 -4.35
N TYR A 202 -12.44 -8.60 -5.34
CA TYR A 202 -13.23 -7.38 -5.31
C TYR A 202 -14.72 -7.67 -5.46
N GLN A 203 -15.55 -6.90 -4.75
CA GLN A 203 -16.99 -6.85 -4.92
C GLN A 203 -17.40 -5.37 -5.05
N ASN A 204 -17.96 -4.99 -6.20
CA ASN A 204 -18.46 -3.63 -6.47
C ASN A 204 -17.43 -2.51 -6.18
N GLY A 205 -16.18 -2.75 -6.56
CA GLY A 205 -15.07 -1.81 -6.38
C GLY A 205 -14.39 -1.86 -5.00
N LEU A 206 -14.88 -2.64 -4.05
CA LEU A 206 -14.29 -2.81 -2.72
C LEU A 206 -13.56 -4.15 -2.64
N LYS A 207 -12.41 -4.20 -1.94
CA LYS A 207 -11.75 -5.46 -1.59
C LYS A 207 -12.64 -6.21 -0.60
N GLU A 208 -13.01 -7.43 -0.98
CA GLU A 208 -13.99 -8.27 -0.29
C GLU A 208 -13.58 -9.73 -0.41
N GLY A 209 -13.59 -10.49 0.68
CA GLY A 209 -13.20 -11.90 0.71
C GLY A 209 -11.69 -12.13 0.81
N LEU A 210 -11.26 -13.33 0.44
CA LEU A 210 -9.88 -13.81 0.60
C LEU A 210 -8.93 -13.11 -0.37
N GLN A 211 -7.80 -12.66 0.16
CA GLN A 211 -6.66 -12.07 -0.54
C GLN A 211 -5.44 -12.95 -0.30
N LYS A 212 -4.55 -13.08 -1.29
CA LYS A 212 -3.33 -13.89 -1.18
C LYS A 212 -2.15 -13.18 -1.80
N GLU A 213 -1.02 -13.22 -1.11
CA GLU A 213 0.29 -12.84 -1.64
C GLU A 213 1.18 -14.08 -1.70
N PHE A 214 2.09 -14.11 -2.68
CA PHE A 214 2.85 -15.30 -3.02
C PHE A 214 4.35 -14.98 -3.13
N TYR A 215 5.20 -15.97 -2.88
CA TYR A 215 6.63 -15.87 -3.14
C TYR A 215 6.94 -15.96 -4.64
N ASP A 216 7.99 -15.25 -5.09
CA ASP A 216 8.51 -15.35 -6.45
C ASP A 216 9.32 -16.65 -6.68
N LEU A 217 8.63 -17.79 -6.58
CA LEU A 217 9.17 -19.13 -6.79
C LEU A 217 8.31 -19.88 -7.83
N PRO A 218 8.84 -20.92 -8.50
CA PRO A 218 8.15 -21.59 -9.62
C PRO A 218 6.75 -22.14 -9.28
N SER A 219 6.51 -22.58 -8.05
CA SER A 219 5.19 -23.05 -7.59
C SER A 219 4.30 -21.94 -7.06
N SER A 220 4.81 -20.69 -6.98
CA SER A 220 4.18 -19.54 -6.31
C SER A 220 3.55 -19.95 -4.98
N PRO A 221 4.34 -20.42 -3.99
CA PRO A 221 3.79 -20.78 -2.70
C PRO A 221 3.20 -19.53 -2.04
N ILE A 222 2.07 -19.70 -1.37
CA ILE A 222 1.41 -18.62 -0.62
C ILE A 222 2.40 -18.12 0.43
N MET A 223 2.61 -16.82 0.48
CA MET A 223 3.36 -16.10 1.51
C MET A 223 2.42 -15.62 2.60
N LEU A 224 1.28 -15.04 2.21
CA LEU A 224 0.33 -14.39 3.11
C LEU A 224 -1.08 -14.63 2.60
N GLU A 225 -2.01 -14.98 3.48
CA GLU A 225 -3.45 -14.97 3.18
C GLU A 225 -4.20 -14.18 4.25
N TYR A 226 -5.20 -13.38 3.85
CA TYR A 226 -6.04 -12.62 4.76
C TYR A 226 -7.40 -12.33 4.14
N THR A 227 -8.41 -12.08 4.99
CA THR A 227 -9.76 -11.75 4.53
C THR A 227 -10.02 -10.25 4.69
N MET A 228 -10.67 -9.67 3.67
CA MET A 228 -11.11 -8.28 3.65
C MET A 228 -12.64 -8.22 3.67
N ILE A 229 -13.20 -7.29 4.44
CA ILE A 229 -14.61 -6.93 4.40
C ILE A 229 -14.67 -5.42 4.23
N ASN A 230 -15.27 -4.93 3.14
CA ASN A 230 -15.36 -3.51 2.80
C ASN A 230 -14.01 -2.77 2.94
N ASN A 231 -12.98 -3.24 2.24
CA ASN A 231 -11.61 -2.70 2.29
C ASN A 231 -10.90 -2.77 3.66
N THR A 232 -11.42 -3.54 4.62
CA THR A 232 -10.85 -3.62 5.97
C THR A 232 -10.52 -5.08 6.32
N LYS A 233 -9.35 -5.35 6.91
CA LYS A 233 -8.98 -6.71 7.34
C LYS A 233 -9.94 -7.20 8.43
N ASP A 234 -10.51 -8.38 8.25
CA ASP A 234 -11.39 -9.02 9.24
C ASP A 234 -11.23 -10.54 9.19
N GLY A 235 -11.03 -11.17 10.35
CA GLY A 235 -10.69 -12.59 10.46
C GLY A 235 -9.19 -12.86 10.61
N ILE A 236 -8.78 -14.09 10.30
CA ILE A 236 -7.40 -14.55 10.51
C ILE A 236 -6.55 -14.26 9.28
N GLU A 237 -5.44 -13.56 9.50
CA GLU A 237 -4.31 -13.46 8.58
C GLU A 237 -3.29 -14.56 8.91
N LYS A 238 -2.78 -15.25 7.90
CA LYS A 238 -1.74 -16.27 8.07
C LYS A 238 -0.53 -15.97 7.20
N LEU A 239 0.64 -16.02 7.81
CA LEU A 239 1.93 -15.93 7.14
C LEU A 239 2.53 -17.33 7.03
N TYR A 240 3.07 -17.65 5.87
CA TYR A 240 3.66 -18.95 5.55
C TYR A 240 5.15 -18.82 5.25
N SER A 241 5.91 -19.89 5.47
CA SER A 241 7.27 -20.03 4.94
C SER A 241 7.25 -20.39 3.46
N GLU A 242 8.41 -20.32 2.80
CA GLU A 242 8.59 -20.76 1.40
C GLU A 242 8.22 -22.25 1.19
N GLN A 243 8.26 -23.07 2.24
CA GLN A 243 7.85 -24.48 2.22
C GLN A 243 6.35 -24.67 2.54
N GLY A 244 5.58 -23.59 2.66
CA GLY A 244 4.13 -23.61 2.90
C GLY A 244 3.73 -23.92 4.35
N LYS A 245 4.63 -23.72 5.32
CA LYS A 245 4.32 -23.91 6.76
C LYS A 245 3.85 -22.59 7.36
N VAL A 246 2.78 -22.60 8.14
CA VAL A 246 2.31 -21.40 8.86
C VAL A 246 3.34 -21.02 9.92
N ILE A 247 3.83 -19.78 9.85
CA ILE A 247 4.82 -19.21 10.78
C ILE A 247 4.28 -18.02 11.56
N ALA A 248 3.12 -17.46 11.18
CA ALA A 248 2.36 -16.54 12.01
C ALA A 248 0.86 -16.58 11.71
N GLU A 249 0.05 -16.28 12.73
CA GLU A 249 -1.38 -16.05 12.65
C GLU A 249 -1.73 -14.77 13.40
N ASN A 250 -2.48 -13.87 12.78
CA ASN A 250 -2.97 -12.64 13.40
C ASN A 250 -4.49 -12.56 13.21
N THR A 251 -5.25 -12.38 14.30
CA THR A 251 -6.71 -12.21 14.19
C THR A 251 -7.08 -10.73 14.21
N TYR A 252 -7.84 -10.29 13.22
CA TYR A 252 -8.34 -8.92 13.09
C TYR A 252 -9.86 -8.87 13.18
N LYS A 253 -10.36 -7.74 13.65
CA LYS A 253 -11.77 -7.34 13.53
C LYS A 253 -11.80 -5.88 13.14
N SER A 254 -12.40 -5.57 11.99
CA SER A 254 -12.44 -4.21 11.45
C SER A 254 -11.08 -3.52 11.43
N GLY A 255 -10.03 -4.25 11.03
CA GLY A 255 -8.68 -3.74 10.81
C GLY A 255 -7.81 -3.65 12.06
N ILE A 256 -8.35 -3.98 13.23
CA ILE A 256 -7.67 -3.89 14.52
C ILE A 256 -7.45 -5.32 15.06
N LEU A 257 -6.30 -5.57 15.70
CA LEU A 257 -6.05 -6.86 16.36
C LEU A 257 -7.14 -7.18 17.39
N HIS A 258 -7.79 -8.32 17.22
CA HIS A 258 -8.90 -8.76 18.05
C HIS A 258 -9.00 -10.29 18.00
N GLY A 259 -8.49 -10.96 19.01
CA GLY A 259 -8.33 -12.41 19.06
C GLY A 259 -6.88 -12.82 19.26
N LYS A 260 -6.56 -14.06 18.87
CA LYS A 260 -5.22 -14.61 19.09
C LYS A 260 -4.22 -14.13 18.04
N VAL A 261 -3.01 -13.88 18.50
CA VAL A 261 -1.80 -13.72 17.68
C VAL A 261 -0.84 -14.83 18.06
N ARG A 262 -0.31 -15.53 17.07
CA ARG A 262 0.66 -16.62 17.26
C ARG A 262 1.81 -16.49 16.28
N LYS A 263 3.01 -16.88 16.72
CA LYS A 263 4.18 -17.01 15.86
C LYS A 263 4.91 -18.30 16.18
N TRP A 264 5.42 -18.94 15.14
CA TRP A 264 6.23 -20.15 15.23
C TRP A 264 7.62 -19.87 14.70
N ASP A 265 8.61 -20.54 15.27
CA ASP A 265 9.97 -20.54 14.74
C ASP A 265 9.96 -21.13 13.32
N LYS A 266 10.66 -20.48 12.39
CA LYS A 266 10.64 -20.86 10.97
C LYS A 266 11.33 -22.20 10.70
N GLU A 267 12.23 -22.64 11.58
CA GLU A 267 13.05 -23.85 11.41
C GLU A 267 12.48 -25.00 12.23
N THR A 268 12.19 -24.78 13.51
CA THR A 268 11.69 -25.82 14.42
C THR A 268 10.18 -25.99 14.38
N LEU A 269 9.45 -24.99 13.83
CA LEU A 269 7.98 -24.90 13.85
C LEU A 269 7.37 -24.92 15.25
N GLN A 270 8.16 -24.66 16.28
CA GLN A 270 7.68 -24.57 17.66
C GLN A 270 7.08 -23.18 17.90
N LEU A 271 6.04 -23.12 18.73
CA LEU A 271 5.38 -21.86 19.10
C LEU A 271 6.36 -20.99 19.91
N ILE A 272 6.71 -19.82 19.38
CA ILE A 272 7.63 -18.87 20.03
C ILE A 272 6.89 -17.68 20.64
N TYR A 273 5.65 -17.45 20.22
CA TYR A 273 4.85 -16.33 20.72
C TYR A 273 3.36 -16.66 20.66
N GLU A 274 2.63 -16.39 21.75
CA GLU A 274 1.17 -16.35 21.75
C GLU A 274 0.68 -15.18 22.63
N ALA A 275 -0.28 -14.41 22.14
CA ALA A 275 -0.98 -13.38 22.90
C ALA A 275 -2.44 -13.29 22.44
N THR A 276 -3.31 -12.74 23.31
CA THR A 276 -4.71 -12.43 22.97
C THR A 276 -4.94 -10.93 23.02
N TYR A 277 -5.62 -10.40 22.01
CA TYR A 277 -5.92 -8.98 21.87
C TYR A 277 -7.43 -8.73 21.93
N GLU A 278 -7.83 -7.62 22.54
CA GLU A 278 -9.18 -7.10 22.48
C GLU A 278 -9.10 -5.60 22.13
N LYS A 279 -9.65 -5.25 20.95
CA LYS A 279 -9.67 -3.87 20.43
C LYS A 279 -8.26 -3.25 20.36
N GLY A 280 -7.27 -4.07 20.01
CA GLY A 280 -5.87 -3.66 19.89
C GLY A 280 -5.05 -3.74 21.18
N TYR A 281 -5.67 -3.97 22.34
CA TYR A 281 -4.97 -4.12 23.61
C TYR A 281 -4.72 -5.59 23.94
N ARG A 282 -3.53 -5.94 24.43
CA ARG A 282 -3.26 -7.25 25.00
C ARG A 282 -4.13 -7.48 26.24
N ILE A 283 -4.72 -8.66 26.29
CA ILE A 283 -5.52 -9.12 27.42
C ILE A 283 -5.08 -10.52 27.85
N GLY A 284 -5.11 -10.76 29.15
CA GLY A 284 -4.76 -12.05 29.70
C GLY A 284 -3.29 -12.43 29.42
N LYS A 285 -3.06 -13.72 29.16
CA LYS A 285 -1.71 -14.28 29.07
C LYS A 285 -1.07 -14.02 27.70
N GLU A 286 0.13 -13.43 27.73
CA GLU A 286 1.12 -13.39 26.65
C GLU A 286 2.28 -14.32 27.03
N ILE A 287 2.71 -15.15 26.08
CA ILE A 287 3.80 -16.11 26.25
C ILE A 287 4.81 -15.87 25.15
N GLU A 288 6.07 -15.72 25.55
CA GLU A 288 7.23 -15.73 24.68
C GLU A 288 8.07 -16.96 25.04
N ASN A 289 8.38 -17.81 24.05
CA ASN A 289 9.18 -19.02 24.22
C ASN A 289 10.52 -18.88 23.50
N TYR A 290 11.52 -19.61 23.98
CA TYR A 290 12.74 -19.88 23.24
C TYR A 290 12.45 -20.71 21.97
N PRO A 291 13.39 -20.76 20.99
CA PRO A 291 13.23 -21.58 19.78
C PRO A 291 13.07 -23.09 20.03
N ASP A 292 13.43 -23.56 21.23
CA ASP A 292 13.24 -24.93 21.72
C ASP A 292 11.89 -25.13 22.46
N GLY A 293 11.02 -24.13 22.43
CA GLY A 293 9.64 -24.19 22.92
C GLY A 293 9.49 -23.97 24.42
N LYS A 294 10.60 -23.84 25.16
CA LYS A 294 10.56 -23.54 26.60
C LYS A 294 10.15 -22.09 26.84
N PRO A 295 9.37 -21.80 27.90
CA PRO A 295 8.99 -20.42 28.22
C PRO A 295 10.22 -19.59 28.52
N TYR A 296 10.34 -18.46 27.84
CA TYR A 296 11.28 -17.39 28.17
C TYR A 296 10.61 -16.37 29.08
N GLN A 297 9.40 -15.96 28.73
CA GLN A 297 8.66 -14.95 29.47
C GLN A 297 7.16 -15.18 29.40
N ILE A 298 6.47 -14.99 30.52
CA ILE A 298 5.02 -15.02 30.61
C ILE A 298 4.57 -13.69 31.21
N LYS A 299 3.70 -12.97 30.50
CA LYS A 299 3.07 -11.75 30.96
C LYS A 299 1.57 -11.95 31.06
N ASN A 300 0.91 -11.34 32.04
CA ASN A 300 -0.54 -11.38 32.16
C ASN A 300 -1.07 -9.95 32.26
N TYR A 301 -1.75 -9.48 31.23
CA TYR A 301 -2.21 -8.09 31.12
C TYR A 301 -3.65 -7.93 31.60
N SER A 302 -3.91 -6.80 32.25
CA SER A 302 -5.25 -6.34 32.61
C SER A 302 -5.31 -4.81 32.56
N ASN A 303 -6.52 -4.25 32.68
CA ASN A 303 -6.75 -2.82 32.70
C ASN A 303 -6.07 -2.09 31.51
N PHE A 304 -6.36 -2.54 30.28
CA PHE A 304 -5.80 -1.95 29.04
C PHE A 304 -4.27 -1.84 29.06
N GLU A 305 -3.60 -2.94 29.44
CA GLU A 305 -2.14 -3.07 29.59
C GLU A 305 -1.49 -2.22 30.69
N GLN A 306 -2.25 -1.41 31.44
CA GLN A 306 -1.69 -0.62 32.55
C GLN A 306 -1.21 -1.50 33.70
N ASN A 307 -1.83 -2.66 33.88
CA ASN A 307 -1.45 -3.64 34.88
C ASN A 307 -0.91 -4.89 34.21
N LYS A 308 0.18 -5.44 34.76
CA LYS A 308 0.72 -6.72 34.29
C LYS A 308 1.44 -7.50 35.38
N SER A 309 1.31 -8.82 35.38
CA SER A 309 2.24 -9.72 36.08
C SER A 309 3.27 -10.24 35.08
N VAL A 310 4.53 -10.38 35.48
CA VAL A 310 5.63 -10.84 34.62
C VAL A 310 6.40 -11.94 35.33
N VAL A 311 6.65 -13.04 34.63
CA VAL A 311 7.60 -14.08 35.03
C VAL A 311 8.59 -14.31 33.90
N VAL A 312 9.87 -14.32 34.21
CA VAL A 312 10.97 -14.55 33.26
C VAL A 312 11.74 -15.79 33.70
N TYR A 313 12.08 -16.64 32.74
CA TYR A 313 12.82 -17.88 32.95
C TYR A 313 14.13 -17.87 32.17
N ALA A 314 15.14 -18.52 32.73
CA ALA A 314 16.33 -18.91 32.02
C ALA A 314 16.04 -20.07 31.06
N ARG A 315 16.93 -20.31 30.10
CA ARG A 315 16.84 -21.47 29.20
C ARG A 315 16.92 -22.81 29.94
N THR A 316 17.51 -22.83 31.14
CA THR A 316 17.52 -23.98 32.06
C THR A 316 16.13 -24.29 32.62
N GLY A 317 15.20 -23.33 32.59
CA GLY A 317 13.87 -23.40 33.21
C GLY A 317 13.80 -22.73 34.59
N GLU A 318 14.93 -22.26 35.12
CA GLU A 318 14.97 -21.55 36.40
C GLU A 318 14.32 -20.17 36.29
N MET A 319 13.52 -19.78 37.30
CA MET A 319 12.93 -18.46 37.36
C MET A 319 14.02 -17.41 37.65
N ILE A 320 14.12 -16.42 36.75
CA ILE A 320 15.02 -15.26 36.88
C ILE A 320 14.30 -14.11 37.56
N PHE A 321 13.02 -13.92 37.25
CA PHE A 321 12.26 -12.78 37.74
C PHE A 321 10.77 -13.11 37.84
N GLU A 322 10.13 -12.65 38.91
CA GLU A 322 8.68 -12.62 39.09
C GLU A 322 8.29 -11.27 39.69
N GLY A 323 7.35 -10.55 39.08
CA GLY A 323 6.92 -9.25 39.60
C GLY A 323 5.59 -8.77 39.02
N ASN A 324 4.92 -7.90 39.76
CA ASN A 324 3.66 -7.30 39.37
C ASN A 324 3.82 -5.80 39.14
N TYR A 325 3.08 -5.28 38.17
CA TYR A 325 3.04 -3.88 37.80
C TYR A 325 1.61 -3.36 37.90
N GLN A 326 1.46 -2.22 38.57
CA GLN A 326 0.22 -1.44 38.59
C GLN A 326 0.52 -0.07 37.98
N ASN A 327 -0.25 0.34 36.98
CA ASN A 327 0.00 1.56 36.20
C ASN A 327 1.47 1.65 35.72
N ASN A 328 2.00 0.53 35.20
CA ASN A 328 3.38 0.38 34.74
C ASN A 328 4.49 0.54 35.80
N LEU A 329 4.15 0.64 37.09
CA LEU A 329 5.11 0.70 38.19
C LEU A 329 5.10 -0.61 38.99
N LEU A 330 6.28 -1.08 39.41
CA LEU A 330 6.38 -2.27 40.26
C LEU A 330 5.55 -2.09 41.54
N ASN A 331 4.71 -3.07 41.84
CA ASN A 331 3.81 -3.01 42.97
C ASN A 331 3.52 -4.42 43.49
N GLY A 332 3.87 -4.68 44.75
CA GLY A 332 3.83 -5.99 45.38
C GLY A 332 5.22 -6.65 45.49
N LEU A 333 5.22 -7.94 45.80
CA LEU A 333 6.44 -8.74 45.93
C LEU A 333 7.10 -8.95 44.58
N VAL A 334 8.40 -8.68 44.51
CA VAL A 334 9.27 -9.00 43.38
C VAL A 334 10.26 -10.06 43.83
N LYS A 335 10.39 -11.14 43.06
CA LYS A 335 11.43 -12.15 43.24
C LYS A 335 12.40 -12.08 42.09
N GLU A 336 13.70 -12.14 42.36
CA GLU A 336 14.74 -12.06 41.35
C GLU A 336 15.87 -13.06 41.66
N SER A 337 16.42 -13.69 40.64
CA SER A 337 17.60 -14.55 40.71
C SER A 337 18.67 -13.99 39.77
N LYS A 338 19.81 -13.57 40.32
CA LYS A 338 20.90 -12.94 39.58
C LYS A 338 22.25 -13.43 40.14
N ASP A 339 23.12 -13.90 39.25
CA ASP A 339 24.45 -14.41 39.60
C ASP A 339 24.44 -15.48 40.71
N GLY A 340 23.38 -16.29 40.75
CA GLY A 340 23.13 -17.31 41.77
C GLY A 340 22.47 -16.80 43.06
N PHE A 341 22.48 -15.50 43.32
CA PHE A 341 21.78 -14.90 44.46
C PHE A 341 20.29 -14.77 44.16
N ARG A 342 19.46 -15.01 45.18
CA ARG A 342 18.01 -14.80 45.09
C ARG A 342 17.59 -13.66 46.00
N SER A 343 16.62 -12.87 45.58
CA SER A 343 16.05 -11.82 46.41
C SER A 343 14.54 -11.79 46.30
N GLU A 344 13.90 -11.40 47.40
CA GLU A 344 12.48 -11.12 47.50
C GLU A 344 12.35 -9.71 48.08
N ILE A 345 11.76 -8.77 47.34
CA ILE A 345 11.68 -7.36 47.73
C ILE A 345 10.26 -6.86 47.47
N THR A 346 9.64 -6.23 48.46
CA THR A 346 8.32 -5.61 48.30
C THR A 346 8.46 -4.21 47.69
N TYR A 347 7.69 -3.95 46.64
CA TYR A 347 7.58 -2.65 45.99
C TYR A 347 6.21 -2.02 46.18
N ARG A 348 6.15 -0.69 46.23
CA ARG A 348 4.93 0.09 46.14
C ARG A 348 5.16 1.26 45.18
N MET A 349 4.37 1.34 44.12
CA MET A 349 4.45 2.41 43.12
C MET A 349 5.89 2.65 42.61
N GLY A 350 6.61 1.57 42.33
CA GLY A 350 7.96 1.59 41.75
C GLY A 350 9.11 1.73 42.77
N LYS A 351 8.82 1.95 44.05
CA LYS A 351 9.83 2.07 45.11
C LYS A 351 9.85 0.85 46.01
N LYS A 352 11.01 0.49 46.56
CA LYS A 352 11.10 -0.53 47.63
C LYS A 352 10.38 0.00 48.86
N ASP A 353 9.33 -0.70 49.28
CA ASP A 353 8.47 -0.30 50.39
C ASP A 353 7.83 -1.56 50.97
N GLY A 354 8.34 -2.01 52.11
CA GLY A 354 8.00 -3.28 52.76
C GLY A 354 9.22 -4.16 53.01
N ASN A 355 8.96 -5.43 53.33
CA ASN A 355 10.01 -6.39 53.68
C ASN A 355 10.86 -6.78 52.47
N PHE A 356 12.13 -7.09 52.74
CA PHE A 356 13.01 -7.77 51.80
C PHE A 356 13.78 -8.92 52.46
N SER A 357 14.13 -9.91 51.65
CA SER A 357 15.07 -10.98 51.97
C SER A 357 16.01 -11.22 50.79
N VAL A 358 17.28 -11.51 51.06
CA VAL A 358 18.28 -11.90 50.06
C VAL A 358 18.89 -13.23 50.50
N TYR A 359 19.16 -14.12 49.56
CA TYR A 359 19.67 -15.46 49.77
C TYR A 359 20.94 -15.67 48.95
N TYR A 360 21.89 -16.37 49.56
CA TYR A 360 23.09 -16.87 48.90
C TYR A 360 22.76 -17.94 47.83
N PRO A 361 23.71 -18.27 46.93
CA PRO A 361 23.54 -19.36 45.97
C PRO A 361 23.22 -20.72 46.60
N ASN A 362 23.69 -20.96 47.82
CA ASN A 362 23.36 -22.17 48.61
C ASN A 362 21.94 -22.13 49.22
N SER A 363 21.11 -21.14 48.86
CA SER A 363 19.76 -20.87 49.36
C SER A 363 19.65 -20.50 50.85
N GLN A 364 20.77 -20.27 51.54
CA GLN A 364 20.75 -19.74 52.91
C GLN A 364 20.45 -18.23 52.91
N LEU A 365 19.74 -17.76 53.94
CA LEU A 365 19.41 -16.35 54.10
C LEU A 365 20.69 -15.53 54.29
N GLN A 366 20.93 -14.57 53.40
CA GLN A 366 22.05 -13.63 53.46
C GLN A 366 21.68 -12.39 54.26
N SER A 367 20.54 -11.77 53.97
CA SER A 367 20.08 -10.58 54.68
C SER A 367 18.57 -10.43 54.64
N ARG A 368 18.02 -9.74 55.63
CA ARG A 368 16.60 -9.36 55.67
C ARG A 368 16.42 -8.01 56.35
N GLY A 369 15.32 -7.35 56.01
CA GLY A 369 14.92 -6.11 56.66
C GLY A 369 13.69 -5.49 56.02
N HIS A 370 13.52 -4.19 56.21
CA HIS A 370 12.36 -3.44 55.75
C HIS A 370 12.79 -2.13 55.10
N TYR A 371 12.20 -1.81 53.94
CA TYR A 371 12.37 -0.55 53.23
C TYR A 371 11.14 0.34 53.42
N VAL A 372 11.35 1.65 53.44
CA VAL A 372 10.31 2.68 53.27
C VAL A 372 10.83 3.69 52.25
N ASN A 373 10.17 3.80 51.10
CA ASN A 373 10.57 4.70 50.01
C ASN A 373 12.07 4.56 49.65
N ASP A 374 12.50 3.33 49.34
CA ASP A 374 13.88 2.97 48.97
C ASP A 374 14.92 3.05 50.09
N LEU A 375 14.56 3.53 51.28
CA LEU A 375 15.45 3.66 52.43
C LEU A 375 15.23 2.53 53.43
N LEU A 376 16.31 1.90 53.91
CA LEU A 376 16.22 0.94 55.01
C LEU A 376 15.60 1.59 56.25
N ASN A 377 14.56 0.98 56.79
CA ASN A 377 13.81 1.54 57.92
C ASN A 377 13.15 0.41 58.71
N GLY A 378 13.66 0.14 59.91
CA GLY A 378 13.27 -0.99 60.76
C GLY A 378 14.46 -1.89 61.10
N ASN A 379 14.15 -3.10 61.56
CA ASN A 379 15.17 -4.09 61.91
C ASN A 379 15.89 -4.61 60.66
N TYR A 380 17.18 -4.83 60.79
CA TYR A 380 18.04 -5.39 59.75
C TYR A 380 18.90 -6.50 60.34
N GLU A 381 19.02 -7.59 59.60
CA GLU A 381 19.86 -8.73 59.95
C GLU A 381 20.58 -9.23 58.71
N GLU A 382 21.85 -9.61 58.87
CA GLU A 382 22.69 -10.23 57.83
C GLU A 382 23.44 -11.40 58.45
N TYR A 383 23.67 -12.43 57.65
CA TYR A 383 24.23 -13.71 58.06
C TYR A 383 25.40 -14.10 57.17
N TYR A 384 26.28 -14.94 57.68
CA TYR A 384 27.28 -15.65 56.91
C TYR A 384 26.65 -16.80 56.11
N GLU A 385 27.38 -17.34 55.12
CA GLU A 385 26.94 -18.51 54.32
C GLU A 385 26.73 -19.80 55.12
N ASN A 386 27.17 -19.83 56.38
CA ASN A 386 26.94 -20.93 57.32
C ASN A 386 25.69 -20.71 58.20
N GLY A 387 24.94 -19.62 57.98
CA GLY A 387 23.71 -19.27 58.68
C GLY A 387 23.91 -18.56 60.02
N ARG A 388 25.16 -18.37 60.48
CA ARG A 388 25.44 -17.56 61.69
C ARG A 388 25.19 -16.09 61.40
N ILE A 389 24.58 -15.40 62.36
CA ILE A 389 24.37 -13.97 62.26
C ILE A 389 25.72 -13.25 62.18
N LYS A 390 25.84 -12.32 61.25
CA LYS A 390 27.01 -11.49 61.00
C LYS A 390 26.81 -10.10 61.56
N ILE A 391 25.62 -9.53 61.36
CA ILE A 391 25.27 -8.21 61.91
C ILE A 391 23.77 -8.07 62.10
N LYS A 392 23.36 -7.38 63.18
CA LYS A 392 21.97 -6.94 63.39
C LYS A 392 21.88 -5.57 64.03
N GLY A 393 20.81 -4.85 63.70
CA GLY A 393 20.51 -3.55 64.27
C GLY A 393 19.24 -2.94 63.68
N THR A 394 19.06 -1.65 63.89
CA THR A 394 17.91 -0.90 63.39
C THR A 394 18.38 0.23 62.49
N TYR A 395 17.74 0.36 61.32
CA TYR A 395 17.84 1.55 60.48
C TYR A 395 16.65 2.48 60.71
N ARG A 396 16.90 3.79 60.61
CA ARG A 396 15.86 4.82 60.49
C ARG A 396 16.19 5.70 59.28
N MET A 397 15.34 5.66 58.26
CA MET A 397 15.52 6.43 57.01
C MET A 397 16.94 6.31 56.43
N GLY A 398 17.42 5.08 56.29
CA GLY A 398 18.72 4.74 55.71
C GLY A 398 19.92 4.90 56.66
N LYS A 399 19.72 5.43 57.88
CA LYS A 399 20.79 5.63 58.87
C LYS A 399 20.73 4.57 59.97
N LYS A 400 21.88 4.00 60.33
CA LYS A 400 22.03 3.14 61.51
C LYS A 400 21.64 3.94 62.75
N VAL A 401 20.82 3.36 63.62
CA VAL A 401 20.45 3.97 64.91
C VAL A 401 20.57 2.97 66.05
N GLY A 402 20.95 3.44 67.23
CA GLY A 402 20.99 2.62 68.43
C GLY A 402 22.20 1.68 68.47
N LYS A 403 22.03 0.50 69.06
CA LYS A 403 23.10 -0.50 69.19
C LYS A 403 23.10 -1.42 67.98
N TRP A 404 24.28 -1.62 67.41
CA TRP A 404 24.55 -2.55 66.32
C TRP A 404 25.43 -3.66 66.85
N PHE A 405 25.00 -4.90 66.65
CA PHE A 405 25.70 -6.09 67.11
C PHE A 405 26.37 -6.74 65.90
N LEU A 406 27.71 -6.79 65.92
CA LEU A 406 28.54 -7.41 64.89
C LEU A 406 29.12 -8.70 65.47
N TYR A 407 29.16 -9.75 64.67
CA TYR A 407 29.67 -11.06 65.07
C TYR A 407 30.70 -11.49 64.04
N ASP A 408 31.86 -11.98 64.49
CA ASP A 408 32.79 -12.67 63.60
C ASP A 408 32.31 -14.11 63.28
N GLU A 409 33.01 -14.82 62.39
CA GLU A 409 32.65 -16.19 62.00
C GLU A 409 32.67 -17.19 63.18
N ASN A 410 33.42 -16.88 64.24
CA ASN A 410 33.49 -17.67 65.47
C ASN A 410 32.41 -17.30 66.49
N GLY A 411 31.59 -16.28 66.20
CA GLY A 411 30.51 -15.79 67.05
C GLY A 411 30.93 -14.77 68.10
N LYS A 412 32.16 -14.24 68.04
CA LYS A 412 32.61 -13.18 68.95
C LYS A 412 31.88 -11.88 68.63
N GLU A 413 31.21 -11.32 69.63
CA GLU A 413 30.40 -10.11 69.50
C GLU A 413 31.22 -8.82 69.68
N THR A 414 30.91 -7.81 68.88
CA THR A 414 31.32 -6.41 69.06
C THR A 414 30.10 -5.50 68.92
N ILE A 415 29.97 -4.49 69.79
CA ILE A 415 28.82 -3.57 69.80
C ILE A 415 29.28 -2.19 69.35
N GLU A 416 28.62 -1.65 68.33
CA GLU A 416 28.75 -0.26 67.89
C GLU A 416 27.51 0.56 68.28
N LYS A 417 27.68 1.85 68.56
CA LYS A 417 26.58 2.76 68.92
C LYS A 417 26.52 3.93 67.95
N PHE A 418 25.33 4.15 67.37
CA PHE A 418 25.05 5.18 66.37
C PHE A 418 23.96 6.14 66.83
#